data_AF-A0A7V1BRZ2-F1
#
_entry.id   AF-A0A7V1BRZ2-F1
#
_cell.length_a   1.000
_cell.length_b   1.000
_cell.length_c   1.000
_cell.angle_alpha   90.00
_cell.angle_beta   90.00
_cell.angle_gamma   90.00
#
_symmetry.space_group_name_H-M   'P 1'
#
loop_
_entity.id
_entity.type
_entity.pdbx_description
1 polymer ?
#
loop_
_entity_poly.entity_id
_entity_poly.type
_entity_poly.pdbx_seq_one_letter_code
_entity_poly.pdbx_strand_id
1 'polypeptide(L)'
;MTSSDVEKAVAATEAFVSVLQAEDLPGWAKRFAQIAAYLKVGDVEGALHSYRNTSYAGPGSLSDIYAQDQAAFDRAWSQCSVALRALRKA
;
A
#
# COMPACT_ATOMS: atom_id res chain seq x y z
N MET A 1 6.00 18.02 -5.00
CA MET A 1 4.92 17.12 -4.55
C MET A 1 3.65 17.90 -4.26
N THR A 2 2.53 17.58 -4.91
CA THR A 2 1.26 18.30 -4.69
C THR A 2 0.42 17.64 -3.60
N SER A 3 -0.43 18.40 -2.89
CA SER A 3 -1.40 17.84 -1.92
C SER A 3 -2.25 16.73 -2.54
N SER A 4 -2.56 16.85 -3.83
CA SER A 4 -3.37 15.88 -4.57
C SER A 4 -2.69 14.52 -4.73
N ASP A 5 -1.36 14.45 -4.84
CA ASP A 5 -0.65 13.17 -5.00
C ASP A 5 -0.63 12.38 -3.69
N VAL A 6 -0.48 13.08 -2.55
CA VAL A 6 -0.55 12.47 -1.22
C VAL A 6 -1.96 11.96 -0.94
N GLU A 7 -3.00 12.75 -1.24
CA GLU A 7 -4.41 12.33 -1.08
C GLU A 7 -4.73 11.08 -1.91
N LYS A 8 -4.28 11.01 -3.17
CA LYS A 8 -4.43 9.82 -4.01
C LYS A 8 -3.71 8.62 -3.43
N ALA A 9 -2.50 8.80 -2.89
CA ALA A 9 -1.75 7.73 -2.25
C ALA A 9 -2.41 7.23 -0.97
N VAL A 10 -2.98 8.12 -0.15
CA VAL A 10 -3.78 7.74 1.03
C VAL A 10 -4.98 6.89 0.60
N ALA A 11 -5.80 7.39 -0.32
CA ALA A 11 -7.01 6.70 -0.75
C ALA A 11 -6.70 5.32 -1.37
N ALA A 12 -5.67 5.23 -2.22
CA ALA A 12 -5.26 3.96 -2.82
C ALA A 12 -4.71 2.96 -1.78
N THR A 13 -3.99 3.46 -0.77
CA THR A 13 -3.46 2.62 0.32
C THR A 13 -4.59 2.09 1.19
N GLU A 14 -5.57 2.93 1.55
CA GLU A 14 -6.74 2.52 2.34
C GLU A 14 -7.63 1.52 1.59
N ALA A 15 -7.86 1.74 0.29
CA ALA A 15 -8.60 0.79 -0.53
C ALA A 15 -7.92 -0.59 -0.54
N PHE A 16 -6.58 -0.62 -0.61
CA PHE A 16 -5.85 -1.88 -0.55
C PHE A 16 -5.92 -2.53 0.84
N VAL A 17 -5.90 -1.75 1.92
CA VAL A 17 -6.13 -2.26 3.29
C VAL A 17 -7.49 -2.96 3.39
N SER A 18 -8.56 -2.38 2.83
CA SER A 18 -9.88 -3.00 2.83
C SER A 18 -9.91 -4.34 2.08
N VAL A 19 -9.20 -4.44 0.95
CA VAL A 19 -9.05 -5.72 0.23
C VAL A 19 -8.29 -6.74 1.08
N LEU A 20 -7.17 -6.34 1.69
CA LEU A 20 -6.41 -7.22 2.58
C LEU A 20 -7.24 -7.72 3.78
N GLN A 21 -8.16 -6.91 4.30
CA GLN A 21 -9.09 -7.33 5.36
C GLN A 21 -10.15 -8.30 4.86
N ALA A 22 -10.71 -8.06 3.68
CA ALA A 22 -11.68 -8.97 3.05
C ALA A 22 -11.06 -10.35 2.73
N GLU A 23 -9.77 -10.37 2.41
CA GLU A 23 -8.99 -11.57 2.12
C GLU A 23 -8.44 -12.29 3.38
N ASP A 24 -8.82 -11.84 4.58
CA ASP A 24 -8.31 -12.35 5.86
C ASP A 24 -6.76 -12.32 5.97
N LEU A 25 -6.17 -11.21 5.52
CA LEU A 25 -4.73 -10.92 5.59
C LEU A 25 -4.42 -9.80 6.61
N PRO A 26 -4.78 -9.95 7.90
CA PRO A 26 -4.74 -8.87 8.88
C PRO A 26 -3.32 -8.34 9.15
N GLY A 27 -2.30 -9.20 9.06
CA GLY A 27 -0.90 -8.79 9.20
C GLY A 27 -0.48 -7.80 8.11
N TRP A 28 -0.94 -8.01 6.88
CA TRP A 28 -0.69 -7.13 5.75
C TRP A 28 -1.53 -5.87 5.83
N ALA A 29 -2.82 -6.00 6.17
CA ALA A 29 -3.71 -4.87 6.39
C ALA A 29 -3.12 -3.88 7.41
N LYS A 30 -2.59 -4.38 8.54
CA LYS A 30 -1.94 -3.54 9.56
C LYS A 30 -0.73 -2.79 9.01
N ARG A 31 0.14 -3.45 8.24
CA ARG A 31 1.33 -2.83 7.65
C ARG A 31 0.96 -1.71 6.67
N PHE A 32 -0.02 -1.96 5.79
CA PHE A 32 -0.48 -0.93 4.85
C PHE A 32 -1.27 0.20 5.53
N ALA A 33 -2.01 -0.09 6.61
CA ALA A 33 -2.64 0.96 7.42
C ALA A 33 -1.61 1.91 8.06
N GLN A 34 -0.45 1.39 8.48
CA GLN A 34 0.65 2.23 8.97
C GLN A 34 1.24 3.13 7.87
N ILE A 35 1.35 2.63 6.64
CA ILE A 35 1.77 3.44 5.48
C ILE A 35 0.78 4.60 5.25
N ALA A 36 -0.52 4.32 5.29
CA ALA A 36 -1.55 5.35 5.17
C ALA A 36 -1.46 6.39 6.30
N ALA A 37 -1.16 5.96 7.54
CA ALA A 37 -0.97 6.86 8.67
C ALA A 37 0.20 7.83 8.47
N TYR A 38 1.35 7.34 7.98
CA TYR A 38 2.50 8.19 7.64
C TYR A 38 2.12 9.25 6.59
N LEU A 39 1.42 8.85 5.53
CA LEU A 39 0.97 9.78 4.48
C LEU A 39 0.02 10.86 5.03
N LYS A 40 -0.90 10.51 5.94
CA LYS A 40 -1.87 11.45 6.54
C LYS A 40 -1.21 12.52 7.41
N VAL A 41 -0.08 12.21 8.04
CA VAL A 41 0.69 13.19 8.84
C VAL A 41 1.77 13.91 8.02
N GLY A 42 1.84 13.65 6.71
CA GLY A 42 2.82 14.26 5.81
C GLY A 42 4.20 13.61 5.82
N ASP A 43 4.39 12.49 6.53
CA ASP A 43 5.65 11.73 6.55
C ASP A 43 5.77 10.81 5.32
N VAL A 44 6.02 11.43 4.16
CA VAL A 44 6.13 10.71 2.89
C VAL A 44 7.37 9.81 2.87
N GLU A 45 8.46 10.22 3.49
CA GLU A 45 9.69 9.41 3.56
C GLU A 45 9.46 8.14 4.40
N GLY A 46 8.82 8.27 5.57
CA GLY A 46 8.44 7.15 6.43
C GLY A 46 7.46 6.19 5.74
N ALA A 47 6.49 6.73 4.99
CA ALA A 47 5.57 5.93 4.18
C ALA A 47 6.31 5.10 3.11
N LEU A 48 7.21 5.73 2.35
CA LEU A 48 7.98 5.07 1.29
C LEU A 48 8.99 4.06 1.84
N HIS A 49 9.59 4.36 2.99
CA HIS A 49 10.48 3.45 3.71
C HIS A 49 9.72 2.21 4.18
N SER A 50 8.58 2.39 4.86
CA SER A 50 7.71 1.27 5.28
C SER A 50 7.21 0.45 4.11
N TYR A 51 6.79 1.10 3.02
CA TYR A 51 6.35 0.42 1.82
C TYR A 51 7.46 -0.46 1.24
N ARG A 52 8.70 0.06 1.17
CA ARG A 52 9.84 -0.71 0.67
C ARG A 52 10.10 -1.95 1.55
N ASN A 53 10.08 -1.81 2.86
CA ASN A 53 10.30 -2.94 3.78
C ASN A 53 9.14 -3.94 3.78
N THR A 54 7.94 -3.51 3.39
CA THR A 54 6.75 -4.35 3.31
C THR A 54 6.64 -5.07 1.96
N SER A 55 7.06 -4.44 0.87
CA SER A 55 6.86 -4.93 -0.51
C SER A 55 8.05 -5.68 -1.12
N TYR A 56 9.24 -5.66 -0.50
CA TYR A 56 10.42 -6.27 -1.12
C TYR A 56 10.45 -7.81 -1.03
N ALA A 57 10.93 -8.37 -2.14
CA ALA A 57 10.99 -9.79 -2.48
C ALA A 57 11.87 -10.62 -1.53
N GLY A 58 11.31 -11.76 -1.13
CA GLY A 58 11.87 -12.80 -0.28
C GLY A 58 10.75 -13.80 0.06
N PRO A 59 11.05 -14.98 0.62
CA PRO A 59 10.00 -15.91 1.03
C PRO A 59 9.00 -15.25 1.99
N GLY A 60 7.72 -15.21 1.63
CA GLY A 60 6.68 -14.53 2.42
C GLY A 60 6.50 -13.05 2.04
N SER A 61 6.90 -12.69 0.83
CA SER A 61 6.64 -11.38 0.23
C SER A 61 5.17 -11.24 -0.16
N LEU A 62 4.72 -10.00 -0.38
CA LEU A 62 3.35 -9.74 -0.80
C LEU A 62 2.98 -10.44 -2.13
N SER A 63 3.97 -10.65 -3.01
CA SER A 63 3.82 -11.40 -4.27
C SER A 63 3.61 -12.90 -4.08
N ASP A 64 3.87 -13.44 -2.89
CA ASP A 64 3.65 -14.86 -2.57
C ASP A 64 2.23 -15.11 -2.03
N ILE A 65 1.41 -14.07 -1.87
CA ILE A 65 0.04 -14.16 -1.38
C ILE A 65 -0.89 -14.56 -2.51
N TYR A 66 -1.63 -15.64 -2.28
CA TYR A 66 -2.77 -16.04 -3.10
C TYR A 66 -4.06 -15.67 -2.38
N ALA A 67 -4.72 -14.61 -2.86
CA ALA A 67 -6.02 -14.16 -2.37
C ALA A 67 -7.16 -14.99 -2.98
N GLN A 68 -8.31 -15.01 -2.31
CA GLN A 68 -9.54 -15.61 -2.83
C GLN A 68 -10.04 -14.84 -4.06
N ASP A 69 -10.06 -13.51 -4.01
CA ASP A 69 -10.26 -12.65 -5.19
C ASP A 69 -8.92 -12.04 -5.62
N GLN A 70 -8.12 -12.86 -6.31
CA GLN A 70 -6.82 -12.43 -6.83
C GLN A 70 -6.92 -11.22 -7.79
N ALA A 71 -8.03 -11.10 -8.55
CA ALA A 71 -8.21 -10.01 -9.50
C ALA A 71 -8.46 -8.66 -8.79
N ALA A 72 -9.26 -8.66 -7.73
CA ALA A 72 -9.45 -7.48 -6.88
C ALA A 72 -8.16 -7.13 -6.13
N PHE A 73 -7.45 -8.12 -5.59
CA PHE A 73 -6.16 -7.96 -4.94
C PHE A 73 -5.13 -7.30 -5.86
N ASP A 74 -4.86 -7.88 -7.02
CA ASP A 74 -3.83 -7.40 -7.96
C ASP A 74 -4.14 -5.97 -8.43
N ARG A 75 -5.42 -5.66 -8.66
CA ARG A 75 -5.86 -4.33 -9.06
C ARG A 75 -5.59 -3.31 -7.96
N ALA A 76 -6.01 -3.58 -6.74
CA ALA A 76 -5.83 -2.68 -5.61
C ALA A 76 -4.34 -2.52 -5.26
N TRP A 77 -3.56 -3.61 -5.29
CA TRP A 77 -2.12 -3.57 -5.08
C TRP A 77 -1.41 -2.74 -6.15
N SER A 78 -1.76 -2.92 -7.43
CA SER A 78 -1.21 -2.14 -8.53
C SER A 78 -1.50 -0.64 -8.37
N GLN A 79 -2.75 -0.28 -8.06
CA GLN A 79 -3.14 1.12 -7.81
C GLN A 79 -2.36 1.75 -6.65
N CYS A 80 -2.28 1.04 -5.52
CA CYS A 80 -1.50 1.47 -4.35
C CYS A 80 -0.02 1.66 -4.71
N SER A 81 0.58 0.68 -5.41
CA SER A 81 1.98 0.73 -5.86
C SER A 81 2.27 1.91 -6.78
N VAL A 82 1.37 2.20 -7.73
CA VAL A 82 1.50 3.31 -8.67
C VAL A 82 1.42 4.65 -7.94
N ALA A 83 0.45 4.81 -7.02
CA ALA A 83 0.29 6.04 -6.26
C ALA A 83 1.52 6.32 -5.37
N LEU A 84 2.03 5.31 -4.66
CA LEU A 84 3.25 5.45 -3.86
C LEU A 84 4.49 5.74 -4.72
N ARG A 85 4.59 5.17 -5.93
CA ARG A 85 5.68 5.49 -6.87
C ARG A 85 5.60 6.91 -7.40
N ALA A 86 4.41 7.49 -7.55
CA ALA A 86 4.24 8.87 -7.98
C ALA A 86 4.85 9.86 -6.97
N LEU A 87 4.75 9.57 -5.67
CA LEU A 87 5.36 10.39 -4.62
C LEU A 87 6.89 10.47 -4.72
N ARG A 88 7.56 9.46 -5.30
CA ARG A 88 9.03 9.49 -5.51
C ARG A 88 9.48 10.41 -6.64
N LYS A 89 8.58 10.74 -7.57
CA LYS A 89 8.89 11.51 -8.78
C LYS A 89 8.55 13.00 -8.64
N ALA A 90 7.96 13.40 -7.51
CA ALA A 90 7.36 14.71 -7.29
C ALA A 90 8.17 15.54 -6.28
#